data_AF-A0AAD4SI50-F1
#
_entry.id   AF-A0AAD4SI50-F1
#
_cell.length_a   1.000
_cell.length_b   1.000
_cell.length_c   1.000
_cell.angle_alpha   90.00
_cell.angle_beta   90.00
_cell.angle_gamma   90.00
#
_symmetry.space_group_name_H-M   'P 1'
#
loop_
_entity.id
_entity.type
_entity.pdbx_description
1 polymer ?
#
loop_
_entity_poly.entity_id
_entity_poly.type
_entity_poly.pdbx_seq_one_letter_code
_entity_poly.pdbx_strand_id
1 'polypeptide(L)'
;MRLDSLVGYVISKIILEHNHELNRENARYFSCNRFINSWVKNQIDLLDQSGVRLNKSYDVCVNGAGGHENMTCTRKDCKNLIDKLRSSRLREGNAVAILKYFSKMGKQNSGFIIVWM
;
A
#
# COMPACT_ATOMS: atom_id res chain seq x y z
N MET A 1 11.55 5.17 -35.65
CA MET A 1 10.23 4.98 -35.02
C MET A 1 9.47 6.27 -35.20
N ARG A 2 8.43 6.29 -36.05
CA ARG A 2 7.63 7.49 -36.36
C ARG A 2 6.89 7.94 -35.09
N LEU A 3 6.97 9.23 -34.78
CA LEU A 3 6.53 9.85 -33.52
C LEU A 3 5.55 10.98 -33.85
N ASP A 4 4.56 10.71 -34.70
CA ASP A 4 3.72 11.77 -35.23
C ASP A 4 2.49 11.23 -35.96
N SER A 5 1.37 11.19 -35.23
CA SER A 5 0.06 11.53 -35.79
C SER A 5 -0.84 12.07 -34.67
N LEU A 6 -0.92 13.40 -34.62
CA LEU A 6 -1.60 14.29 -33.66
C LEU A 6 -3.10 13.95 -33.50
N VAL A 7 -3.68 13.95 -32.30
CA VAL A 7 -3.78 15.11 -31.37
C VAL A 7 -3.10 14.83 -30.02
N GLY A 8 -2.10 15.64 -29.64
CA GLY A 8 -1.44 15.50 -28.34
C GLY A 8 -0.06 16.15 -28.27
N TYR A 9 0.58 16.03 -27.11
CA TYR A 9 1.94 16.50 -26.86
C TYR A 9 2.96 15.80 -27.77
N VAL A 10 3.92 16.56 -28.29
CA VAL A 10 5.01 16.05 -29.15
C VAL A 10 6.33 16.15 -28.39
N ILE A 11 7.11 15.05 -28.36
CA ILE A 11 8.46 15.04 -27.80
C ILE A 11 9.41 15.65 -28.85
N SER A 12 9.95 16.83 -28.58
CA SER A 12 10.77 17.58 -29.55
C SER A 12 12.26 17.21 -29.53
N LYS A 13 12.78 16.72 -28.40
CA LYS A 13 14.19 16.34 -28.25
C LYS A 13 14.36 15.26 -27.18
N ILE A 14 15.22 14.29 -27.44
CA ILE A 14 15.66 13.27 -26.48
C ILE A 14 17.19 13.31 -26.45
N ILE A 15 17.79 13.50 -25.27
CA ILE A 15 19.24 13.41 -25.06
C ILE A 15 19.49 12.17 -24.20
N LEU A 16 20.27 11.23 -24.74
CA LEU A 16 20.57 9.95 -24.09
C LEU A 16 21.94 9.94 -23.40
N GLU A 17 22.77 10.96 -23.63
CA GLU A 17 24.05 11.11 -22.94
C GLU A 17 23.82 11.52 -21.48
N HIS A 18 24.44 10.77 -20.58
CA HIS A 18 24.47 11.03 -19.16
C HIS A 18 25.91 11.30 -18.73
N ASN A 19 26.09 12.15 -17.72
CA ASN A 19 27.40 12.40 -17.09
C ASN A 19 27.76 11.34 -16.03
N HIS A 20 27.02 10.24 -15.97
CA HIS A 20 27.21 9.14 -15.03
C HIS A 20 26.67 7.83 -15.63
N GLU A 21 27.09 6.70 -15.05
CA GLU A 21 26.57 5.40 -15.42
C GLU A 21 25.12 5.21 -14.96
N LEU A 22 24.35 4.43 -15.71
CA LEU A 22 22.98 4.07 -15.35
C LEU A 22 22.98 2.87 -14.40
N ASN A 23 22.56 3.09 -13.16
CA ASN A 23 22.41 2.00 -12.19
C ASN A 23 21.04 1.33 -12.31
N ARG A 24 20.90 0.41 -13.28
CA ARG A 24 19.66 -0.34 -13.50
C ARG A 24 19.35 -1.32 -12.37
N GLU A 25 20.38 -1.94 -11.77
CA GLU A 25 20.19 -2.93 -10.71
C GLU A 25 19.49 -2.33 -9.49
N ASN A 26 19.92 -1.15 -9.06
CA ASN A 26 19.35 -0.48 -7.90
C ASN A 26 18.14 0.40 -8.24
N ALA A 27 17.77 0.51 -9.51
CA ALA A 27 16.65 1.33 -9.93
C ALA A 27 15.33 0.94 -9.24
N ARG A 28 15.16 -0.34 -8.90
CA ARG A 28 14.01 -0.87 -8.16
C ARG A 28 13.81 -0.24 -6.77
N TYR A 29 14.85 0.34 -6.19
CA TYR A 29 14.76 1.00 -4.89
C TYR A 29 14.26 2.44 -4.99
N PHE A 30 14.19 3.06 -6.17
CA PHE A 30 13.60 4.38 -6.33
C PHE A 30 12.09 4.34 -6.12
N SER A 31 11.53 5.32 -5.40
CA SER A 31 10.10 5.36 -5.07
C SER A 31 9.18 5.32 -6.28
N CYS A 32 9.58 5.94 -7.40
CA CYS A 32 8.82 5.92 -8.66
C CYS A 32 8.73 4.53 -9.29
N ASN A 33 9.68 3.64 -9.00
CA ASN A 33 9.70 2.27 -9.51
C ASN A 33 9.11 1.27 -8.52
N ARG A 34 8.79 1.71 -7.29
CA ARG A 34 8.21 0.84 -6.27
C ARG A 34 6.70 0.83 -6.32
N PHE A 35 6.12 -0.36 -6.38
CA PHE A 35 4.68 -0.57 -6.25
C PHE A 35 4.40 -1.94 -5.67
N ILE A 36 3.28 -2.05 -4.95
CA ILE A 36 2.80 -3.33 -4.44
C ILE A 36 1.80 -3.87 -5.44
N ASN A 37 2.14 -4.99 -6.08
CA ASN A 37 1.22 -5.67 -6.98
C ASN A 37 0.09 -6.38 -6.21
N SER A 38 -1.01 -6.69 -6.90
CA SER A 38 -2.21 -7.27 -6.27
C SER A 38 -1.95 -8.62 -5.61
N TRP A 39 -1.06 -9.45 -6.19
CA TRP A 39 -0.71 -10.75 -5.61
C TRP A 39 -0.01 -10.59 -4.26
N VAL A 40 1.05 -9.76 -4.18
CA VAL A 40 1.77 -9.45 -2.94
C VAL A 40 0.81 -8.86 -1.90
N LYS A 41 -0.04 -7.91 -2.31
CA LYS A 41 -1.04 -7.31 -1.42
C LYS A 41 -1.95 -8.37 -0.79
N ASN A 42 -2.51 -9.26 -1.60
CA ASN A 42 -3.43 -10.30 -1.14
C ASN A 42 -2.73 -11.32 -0.23
N GLN A 43 -1.52 -11.76 -0.59
CA GLN A 43 -0.75 -12.69 0.23
C GLN A 43 -0.40 -12.11 1.59
N ILE A 44 0.06 -10.85 1.63
CA ILE A 44 0.40 -10.17 2.88
C ILE A 44 -0.83 -9.97 3.75
N ASP A 45 -1.96 -9.57 3.17
CA ASP A 45 -3.21 -9.36 3.93
C ASP A 45 -3.74 -10.67 4.54
N LEU A 46 -3.75 -11.76 3.77
CA LEU A 46 -4.16 -13.08 4.26
C LEU A 46 -3.29 -13.57 5.42
N LEU A 47 -1.97 -13.40 5.29
CA LEU A 47 -1.02 -13.81 6.32
C LEU A 47 -1.10 -12.91 7.56
N ASP A 48 -1.33 -11.60 7.39
CA ASP A 48 -1.55 -10.66 8.50
C ASP A 48 -2.79 -11.03 9.31
N GLN A 49 -3.90 -11.34 8.62
CA GLN A 49 -5.15 -11.79 9.25
C GLN A 49 -4.99 -13.13 9.98
N SER A 50 -4.07 -13.98 9.51
CA SER A 50 -3.71 -15.24 10.17
C SER A 50 -2.70 -15.07 11.32
N GLY A 51 -2.31 -13.82 11.65
CA GLY A 51 -1.37 -13.52 12.73
C GLY A 51 0.10 -13.79 12.40
N VAL A 52 0.43 -14.05 11.13
CA VAL A 52 1.81 -14.30 10.71
C VAL A 52 2.61 -12.99 10.71
N ARG A 53 3.82 -13.05 11.25
CA ARG A 53 4.72 -11.88 11.31
C ARG A 53 5.09 -11.42 9.90
N LEU A 54 5.08 -10.09 9.69
CA LEU A 54 5.42 -9.47 8.41
C LEU A 54 6.73 -9.97 7.79
N ASN A 55 7.78 -10.21 8.58
CA ASN A 55 9.05 -10.72 8.05
C ASN A 55 8.84 -12.04 7.30
N LYS A 56 8.08 -12.97 7.87
CA LYS A 56 7.76 -14.25 7.24
C LYS A 56 6.86 -14.09 6.03
N SER A 57 5.85 -13.21 6.12
CA SER A 57 4.96 -12.92 4.99
C SER A 57 5.70 -12.31 3.80
N TYR A 58 6.68 -11.44 4.09
CA TYR A 58 7.54 -10.86 3.07
C TYR A 58 8.44 -11.92 2.43
N ASP A 59 9.04 -12.81 3.22
CA ASP A 59 9.87 -13.90 2.70
C ASP A 59 9.06 -14.85 1.79
N VAL A 60 7.79 -15.13 2.13
CA VAL A 60 6.87 -15.88 1.25
C VAL A 60 6.67 -15.17 -0.09
N CYS A 61 6.48 -13.85 -0.07
CA CYS A 61 6.32 -13.06 -1.29
C CYS A 61 7.59 -13.07 -2.14
N VAL A 62 8.76 -12.93 -1.51
CA VAL A 62 10.08 -12.99 -2.16
C VAL A 62 10.28 -14.34 -2.83
N ASN A 63 9.99 -15.43 -2.11
CA ASN A 63 10.12 -16.79 -2.66
C ASN A 63 9.17 -17.01 -3.83
N GLY A 64 7.91 -16.56 -3.73
CA GLY A 64 6.95 -16.66 -4.83
C GLY A 64 7.31 -15.78 -6.04
N ALA A 65 8.02 -14.67 -5.82
CA ALA A 65 8.58 -13.84 -6.90
C ALA A 65 9.90 -14.40 -7.46
N GLY A 66 10.43 -15.49 -6.89
CA GLY A 66 11.68 -16.10 -7.33
C GLY A 66 12.95 -15.34 -6.92
N GLY A 67 12.87 -14.44 -5.94
CA GLY A 67 14.03 -13.69 -5.46
C GLY A 67 13.72 -12.25 -5.06
N HIS A 68 14.69 -11.59 -4.43
CA HIS A 68 14.57 -10.20 -4.00
C HIS A 68 14.67 -9.21 -5.17
N GLU A 69 15.41 -9.58 -6.19
CA GLU A 69 15.60 -8.85 -7.44
C GLU A 69 14.30 -8.68 -8.23
N ASN A 70 13.37 -9.63 -8.08
CA ASN A 70 12.06 -9.61 -8.75
C ASN A 70 10.98 -8.87 -7.93
N MET A 71 11.31 -8.43 -6.72
CA MET A 71 10.38 -7.68 -5.88
C MET A 71 10.35 -6.21 -6.29
N THR A 72 9.13 -5.72 -6.56
CA THR A 72 8.85 -4.31 -6.87
C THR A 72 8.56 -3.46 -5.63
N CYS A 73 8.58 -4.05 -4.44
CA CYS A 73 8.33 -3.35 -3.19
C CYS A 73 9.29 -3.81 -2.11
N THR A 74 9.55 -2.93 -1.16
CA THR A 74 10.38 -3.24 0.00
C THR A 74 9.54 -3.75 1.17
N ARG A 75 10.21 -4.35 2.16
CA ARG A 75 9.58 -4.69 3.44
C ARG A 75 8.92 -3.48 4.11
N LYS A 76 9.48 -2.28 3.96
CA LYS A 76 8.89 -1.04 4.50
C LYS A 76 7.58 -0.70 3.81
N ASP A 77 7.50 -0.86 2.50
CA ASP A 77 6.26 -0.63 1.75
C ASP A 77 5.17 -1.62 2.21
N CYS A 78 5.54 -2.88 2.46
CA CYS A 78 4.65 -3.90 2.99
C CYS A 78 4.15 -3.59 4.41
N LYS A 79 5.01 -3.04 5.28
CA LYS A 79 4.61 -2.56 6.61
C LYS A 79 3.56 -1.45 6.51
N ASN A 80 3.82 -0.46 5.66
CA ASN A 80 2.88 0.65 5.44
C ASN A 80 1.53 0.16 4.88
N LEU A 81 1.55 -0.89 4.05
CA LEU A 81 0.32 -1.55 3.57
C LEU A 81 -0.46 -2.18 4.74
N ILE A 82 0.19 -2.99 5.58
CA ILE A 82 -0.46 -3.63 6.73
C ILE A 82 -1.08 -2.58 7.65
N ASP A 83 -0.34 -1.51 7.97
CA ASP A 83 -0.84 -0.45 8.85
C ASP A 83 -2.10 0.22 8.27
N LYS A 84 -2.13 0.45 6.95
CA LYS A 84 -3.32 0.95 6.24
C LYS A 84 -4.48 -0.05 6.27
N LEU A 85 -4.22 -1.32 6.00
CA LEU A 85 -5.24 -2.38 5.99
C LEU A 85 -5.86 -2.58 7.38
N ARG A 86 -5.04 -2.65 8.43
CA ARG A 86 -5.49 -2.73 9.83
C ARG A 86 -6.30 -1.49 10.22
N SER A 87 -5.83 -0.31 9.84
CA SER A 87 -6.56 0.94 10.08
C SER A 87 -7.93 0.96 9.37
N SER A 88 -8.01 0.43 8.16
CA SER A 88 -9.26 0.26 7.41
C SER A 88 -10.23 -0.66 8.14
N ARG A 89 -9.75 -1.83 8.60
CA ARG A 89 -10.55 -2.80 9.37
C ARG A 89 -11.09 -2.21 10.69
N LEU A 90 -10.27 -1.44 11.39
CA LEU A 90 -10.65 -0.82 12.67
C LEU A 90 -11.67 0.32 12.48
N ARG A 91 -11.56 1.10 11.41
CA ARG A 91 -12.49 2.21 11.11
C ARG A 91 -13.92 1.72 10.86
N GLU A 92 -14.09 0.59 10.19
CA GLU A 92 -15.43 0.00 9.98
C GLU A 92 -16.03 -0.59 11.27
N GLY A 93 -15.22 -1.13 12.18
CA GLY A 93 -15.71 -1.80 13.39
C GLY A 93 -15.92 -0.87 14.59
N ASN A 94 -14.88 -0.14 14.99
CA ASN A 94 -14.87 0.54 16.30
C ASN A 94 -15.65 1.85 16.29
N ALA A 95 -15.51 2.68 15.26
CA ALA A 95 -16.28 3.92 15.15
C ALA A 95 -17.78 3.62 15.03
N VAL A 96 -18.15 2.62 14.22
CA VAL A 96 -19.54 2.19 14.07
C VAL A 96 -20.09 1.57 15.36
N ALA A 97 -19.31 0.76 16.07
CA ALA A 97 -19.73 0.18 17.36
C ALA A 97 -19.93 1.26 18.43
N ILE A 98 -19.02 2.23 18.52
CA ILE A 98 -19.13 3.37 19.44
C ILE A 98 -20.33 4.24 19.08
N LEU A 99 -20.54 4.54 17.79
CA LEU A 99 -21.72 5.28 17.32
C LEU A 99 -23.04 4.54 17.63
N LYS A 100 -23.08 3.22 17.41
CA LYS A 100 -24.24 2.39 17.77
C LYS A 100 -24.50 2.39 19.27
N TYR A 101 -23.45 2.29 20.09
CA TYR A 101 -23.54 2.35 21.54
C TYR A 101 -24.09 3.70 22.00
N PHE A 102 -23.55 4.81 21.50
CA PHE A 102 -24.02 6.16 21.78
C PHE A 102 -25.48 6.37 21.36
N SER A 103 -25.86 5.89 20.17
CA SER A 103 -27.24 5.98 19.68
C SER A 103 -28.21 5.15 20.55
N LYS A 104 -27.77 4.00 21.06
CA LYS A 104 -28.55 3.18 22.01
C LYS A 104 -28.69 3.88 23.35
N MET A 105 -27.60 4.40 23.91
CA MET A 105 -27.60 5.06 25.22
C MET A 105 -28.44 6.34 25.23
N GLY A 106 -28.40 7.14 24.16
CA GLY A 106 -29.25 8.33 24.02
C GLY A 106 -30.75 8.02 23.95
N LYS A 107 -31.14 6.81 23.51
CA LYS A 107 -32.55 6.36 23.50
C LYS A 107 -33.01 5.80 24.85
N GLN A 108 -32.10 5.17 25.60
CA GLN A 108 -32.44 4.44 26.83
C GLN A 108 -32.26 5.29 28.09
N ASN A 109 -31.45 6.33 28.04
CA ASN A 109 -31.15 7.17 29.19
C ASN A 109 -31.26 8.66 28.81
N SER A 110 -32.29 9.33 29.32
CA SER A 110 -32.56 10.75 29.07
C SER A 110 -31.49 11.68 29.65
N GLY A 111 -30.64 11.21 30.57
CA GLY A 111 -29.50 11.94 31.12
C GLY A 111 -28.17 11.64 30.44
N PHE A 112 -28.15 10.86 29.36
CA PHE A 112 -26.92 10.55 28.65
C PHE A 112 -26.44 11.73 27.82
N ILE A 113 -25.23 12.23 28.11
CA ILE A 113 -24.59 13.34 27.40
C ILE A 113 -23.31 12.83 26.74
N ILE A 114 -23.18 13.04 25.42
CA ILE A 114 -21.95 12.81 24.66
C ILE A 114 -21.23 14.14 24.54
N VAL A 115 -19.98 14.20 24.99
CA VAL A 115 -19.10 15.34 24.78
C VAL A 115 -18.14 14.98 23.65
N TRP A 116 -18.14 15.76 22.58
CA TRP A 116 -17.17 15.62 21.49
C TRP A 116 -15.84 16.23 21.95
N MET A 117 -14.76 15.44 21.92
CA MET A 117 -13.37 15.89 22.07
C MET A 117 -12.74 16.16 20.71
#